data_AF-A0A7S4V640-F1
#
_entry.id   AF-A0A7S4V640-F1
#
_cell.length_a   1.000
_cell.length_b   1.000
_cell.length_c   1.000
_cell.angle_alpha   90.00
_cell.angle_beta   90.00
_cell.angle_gamma   90.00
#
_symmetry.space_group_name_H-M   'P 1'
#
loop_
_entity.id
_entity.type
_entity.pdbx_description
1 polymer ?
#
loop_
_entity_poly.entity_id
_entity_poly.type
_entity_poly.pdbx_seq_one_letter_code
_entity_poly.pdbx_strand_id
1 'polypeptide(L)'
;FAHSQPRLWHPAVQASLGHARMAEQRTCLTTEQDESPALCTPGSTMPGWRSLLPVCMTSLTMPIDDAVIIPSLWGYVQELGGDARVYGWVQMTYYIGRIVSIPAVGLLVDRVPYGRVLSALLVLGCAASLLYTFSQVAGGVAMLMLSRGLLGVASSVGVASIAFIAEHVPTEHRRTAMTINFGLQRACIPLAPALSVFLVRLPKVTLPWLRL
;
A
#
# COMPACT_ATOMS: atom_id res chain seq x y z
N PHE A 1 -4.19 -66.92 19.98
CA PHE A 1 -3.22 -67.87 19.41
C PHE A 1 -3.02 -67.54 17.93
N ALA A 2 -1.78 -67.17 17.57
CA ALA A 2 -1.11 -67.23 16.26
C ALA A 2 -1.85 -66.96 14.92
N HIS A 3 -1.35 -65.92 14.23
CA HIS A 3 -0.98 -65.83 12.80
C HIS A 3 -1.92 -66.29 11.66
N SER A 4 -2.24 -65.35 10.74
CA SER A 4 -1.97 -65.51 9.29
C SER A 4 -2.23 -64.21 8.48
N GLN A 5 -1.13 -63.62 7.99
CA GLN A 5 -0.90 -62.86 6.73
C GLN A 5 -2.02 -61.96 6.13
N PRO A 6 -1.62 -60.77 5.61
CA PRO A 6 -1.60 -60.68 4.15
C PRO A 6 -0.29 -60.13 3.58
N ARG A 7 0.27 -60.95 2.69
CA ARG A 7 0.87 -60.59 1.40
C ARG A 7 1.84 -59.40 1.40
N LEU A 8 3.11 -59.75 1.60
CA LEU A 8 4.23 -59.39 0.73
C LEU A 8 3.89 -58.43 -0.42
N TRP A 9 3.97 -57.14 -0.15
CA TRP A 9 4.32 -56.15 -1.16
C TRP A 9 5.82 -55.91 -1.05
N HIS A 10 6.52 -56.14 -2.15
CA HIS A 10 7.95 -55.94 -2.31
C HIS A 10 8.36 -54.51 -1.86
N PRO A 11 9.45 -54.35 -1.06
CA PRO A 11 9.90 -53.02 -0.59
C PRO A 11 10.32 -52.06 -1.72
N ALA A 12 10.50 -52.56 -2.95
CA ALA A 12 10.82 -51.76 -4.12
C ALA A 12 9.62 -50.93 -4.65
N VAL A 13 8.38 -51.39 -4.44
CA VAL A 13 7.18 -50.74 -5.03
C VAL A 13 6.68 -49.59 -4.14
N GLN A 14 6.87 -49.67 -2.83
CA GLN A 14 6.50 -48.59 -1.91
C GLN A 14 7.46 -47.39 -1.99
N ALA A 15 8.73 -47.62 -2.28
CA ALA A 15 9.71 -46.56 -2.52
C ALA A 15 9.42 -45.80 -3.83
N SER A 16 9.02 -46.48 -4.92
CA SER A 16 8.77 -45.78 -6.20
C SER A 16 7.52 -44.89 -6.15
N LEU A 17 6.49 -45.26 -5.39
CA LEU A 17 5.27 -44.45 -5.22
C LEU A 17 5.49 -43.21 -4.33
N GLY A 18 6.41 -43.29 -3.36
CA GLY A 18 6.82 -42.12 -2.57
C GLY A 18 7.64 -41.12 -3.38
N HIS A 19 8.56 -41.62 -4.23
CA HIS A 19 9.34 -40.77 -5.14
C HIS A 19 8.49 -40.16 -6.27
N ALA A 20 7.50 -40.88 -6.79
CA ALA A 20 6.60 -40.37 -7.84
C ALA A 20 5.70 -39.23 -7.32
N ARG A 21 5.11 -39.34 -6.12
CA ARG A 21 4.32 -38.24 -5.53
C ARG A 21 5.16 -37.03 -5.14
N MET A 22 6.39 -37.25 -4.67
CA MET A 22 7.33 -36.15 -4.39
C MET A 22 7.83 -35.44 -5.65
N ALA A 23 7.93 -36.14 -6.80
CA ALA A 23 8.28 -35.54 -8.08
C ALA A 23 7.12 -34.72 -8.65
N GLU A 24 5.89 -35.23 -8.57
CA GLU A 24 4.69 -34.52 -9.05
C GLU A 24 4.40 -33.26 -8.22
N GLN A 25 4.58 -33.30 -6.90
CA GLN A 25 4.45 -32.12 -6.03
C GLN A 25 5.54 -31.07 -6.25
N ARG A 26 6.78 -31.49 -6.58
CA ARG A 26 7.83 -30.54 -6.99
C ARG A 26 7.48 -29.89 -8.33
N THR A 27 6.90 -30.65 -9.26
CA THR A 27 6.63 -30.14 -10.62
C THR A 27 5.52 -29.08 -10.63
N CYS A 28 4.48 -29.21 -9.81
CA CYS A 28 3.44 -28.17 -9.65
C CYS A 28 3.91 -26.91 -8.91
N LEU A 29 4.90 -27.03 -8.01
CA LEU A 29 5.48 -25.83 -7.36
C LEU A 29 6.52 -25.12 -8.24
N THR A 30 7.09 -25.79 -9.25
CA THR A 30 8.08 -25.20 -10.17
C THR A 30 7.50 -24.64 -11.46
N THR A 31 6.20 -24.79 -11.73
CA THR A 31 5.57 -24.36 -13.01
C THR A 31 4.86 -23.01 -12.97
N GLU A 32 4.92 -22.27 -11.86
CA GLU A 32 4.40 -20.87 -11.79
C GLU A 32 5.45 -19.82 -11.36
N GLN A 33 6.74 -20.18 -11.30
CA GLN A 33 7.83 -19.25 -10.92
C GLN A 33 8.91 -19.04 -11.97
N ASP A 34 8.76 -19.52 -13.20
CA ASP A 34 9.80 -19.37 -14.23
C ASP A 34 9.24 -19.00 -15.61
N GLU A 35 8.63 -17.81 -15.69
CA GLU A 35 8.60 -17.07 -16.97
C GLU A 35 8.99 -15.60 -16.75
N SER A 36 10.26 -15.42 -16.37
CA SER A 36 11.02 -14.29 -16.88
C SER A 36 12.50 -14.69 -16.83
N PRO A 37 13.12 -15.06 -17.97
CA PRO A 37 14.53 -15.38 -18.00
C PRO A 37 15.30 -14.09 -17.67
N ALA A 38 15.69 -13.97 -16.40
CA ALA A 38 16.64 -12.98 -15.95
C ALA A 38 17.96 -13.27 -16.65
N LEU A 39 18.15 -12.60 -17.79
CA LEU A 39 19.45 -12.39 -18.39
C LEU A 39 20.39 -11.92 -17.28
N CYS A 40 21.34 -12.77 -16.88
CA CYS A 40 22.51 -12.36 -16.14
C CYS A 40 23.33 -11.42 -17.03
N THR A 41 22.97 -10.14 -17.06
CA THR A 41 23.87 -9.07 -17.48
C THR A 41 24.61 -8.58 -16.23
N PRO A 42 25.90 -8.89 -16.08
CA PRO A 42 26.71 -8.30 -15.03
C PRO A 42 26.97 -6.83 -15.41
N GLY A 43 26.51 -5.91 -14.56
CA GLY A 43 26.88 -4.49 -14.69
C GLY A 43 25.74 -3.47 -14.74
N SER A 44 24.52 -3.76 -14.26
CA SER A 44 23.54 -2.68 -14.06
C SER A 44 23.88 -1.91 -12.79
N THR A 45 24.57 -0.78 -12.94
CA THR A 45 24.75 0.23 -11.89
C THR A 45 23.41 0.50 -11.21
N MET A 46 23.36 0.59 -9.89
CA MET A 46 22.13 0.95 -9.15
C MET A 46 21.43 2.11 -9.87
N PRO A 47 20.11 2.02 -10.16
CA PRO A 47 19.35 3.18 -10.58
C PRO A 47 19.66 4.32 -9.62
N GLY A 48 20.11 5.45 -10.15
CA GLY A 48 20.54 6.57 -9.30
C GLY A 48 19.45 6.89 -8.28
N TRP A 49 19.81 6.97 -7.01
CA TRP A 49 18.88 7.25 -5.88
C TRP A 49 17.93 8.44 -6.15
N ARG A 50 18.37 9.37 -7.00
CA ARG A 50 17.59 10.52 -7.48
C ARG A 50 16.29 10.14 -8.19
N SER A 51 16.24 9.02 -8.90
CA SER A 51 15.03 8.55 -9.60
C SER A 51 14.07 7.80 -8.68
N LEU A 52 14.59 7.20 -7.60
CA LEU A 52 13.78 6.51 -6.59
C LEU A 52 13.17 7.49 -5.58
N LEU A 53 13.84 8.62 -5.33
CA LEU A 53 13.38 9.65 -4.39
C LEU A 53 11.90 10.08 -4.59
N PRO A 54 11.44 10.49 -5.80
CA PRO A 54 10.04 10.90 -5.98
C PRO A 54 9.03 9.76 -5.75
N VAL A 55 9.41 8.53 -6.05
CA VAL A 55 8.58 7.33 -5.85
C VAL A 55 8.48 6.98 -4.37
N CYS A 56 9.59 7.08 -3.64
CA CYS A 56 9.61 6.95 -2.19
C CYS A 56 8.74 8.04 -1.55
N MET A 57 8.87 9.31 -1.97
CA MET A 57 8.10 10.43 -1.40
C MET A 57 6.59 10.25 -1.58
N THR A 58 6.14 9.87 -2.78
CA THR A 58 4.71 9.59 -3.05
C THR A 58 4.19 8.39 -2.26
N SER A 59 5.05 7.40 -1.95
CA SER A 59 4.68 6.27 -1.09
C SER A 59 4.43 6.68 0.38
N LEU A 60 4.94 7.84 0.82
CA LEU A 60 4.75 8.31 2.20
C LEU A 60 3.39 8.92 2.46
N THR A 61 2.67 9.33 1.42
CA THR A 61 1.33 9.93 1.57
C THR A 61 0.39 9.01 2.33
N MET A 62 0.49 7.70 2.07
CA MET A 62 -0.35 6.65 2.63
C MET A 62 -0.17 6.50 4.17
N PRO A 63 1.03 6.24 4.71
CA PRO A 63 1.23 6.17 6.16
C PRO A 63 1.06 7.52 6.87
N ILE A 64 1.28 8.65 6.19
CA ILE A 64 1.02 9.98 6.75
C ILE A 64 -0.49 10.20 6.94
N ASP A 65 -1.32 9.82 5.96
CA ASP A 65 -2.80 9.85 6.06
C ASP A 65 -3.25 9.05 7.28
N ASP A 66 -2.83 7.77 7.38
CA ASP A 66 -3.23 6.91 8.49
C ASP A 66 -2.77 7.47 9.85
N ALA A 67 -1.58 8.05 9.93
CA ALA A 67 -1.04 8.57 11.19
C ALA A 67 -1.66 9.90 11.65
N VAL A 68 -2.07 10.77 10.72
CA VAL A 68 -2.68 12.07 11.04
C VAL A 68 -4.19 11.96 11.18
N ILE A 69 -4.84 11.19 10.31
CA ILE A 69 -6.31 11.16 10.23
C ILE A 69 -6.91 10.37 11.37
N ILE A 70 -6.39 9.21 11.75
CA ILE A 70 -6.98 8.41 12.84
C ILE A 70 -7.21 9.24 14.12
N PRO A 71 -6.24 10.03 14.64
CA PRO A 71 -6.46 10.86 15.82
C PRO A 71 -7.30 12.12 15.54
N SER A 72 -7.16 12.77 14.37
CA SER A 72 -7.84 14.05 14.08
C SER A 72 -9.29 13.88 13.62
N LEU A 73 -9.59 12.78 12.92
CA LEU A 73 -10.91 12.48 12.37
C LEU A 73 -11.95 12.29 13.47
N TRP A 74 -11.55 11.78 14.64
CA TRP A 74 -12.48 11.67 15.76
C TRP A 74 -13.01 13.02 16.21
N GLY A 75 -12.11 14.00 16.44
CA GLY A 75 -12.53 15.37 16.76
C GLY A 75 -13.39 15.98 15.65
N TYR A 76 -13.05 15.67 14.40
CA TYR A 76 -13.79 16.15 13.24
C TYR A 76 -15.24 15.63 13.16
N VAL A 77 -15.44 14.35 13.47
CA VAL A 77 -16.78 13.77 13.54
C VAL A 77 -17.58 14.34 14.71
N GLN A 78 -16.92 14.63 15.85
CA GLN A 78 -17.58 15.24 17.01
C GLN A 78 -18.07 16.67 16.73
N GLU A 79 -17.28 17.50 16.03
CA GLU A 79 -17.68 18.86 15.64
C GLU A 79 -18.92 18.87 14.74
N LEU A 80 -19.09 17.84 13.92
CA LEU A 80 -20.26 17.64 13.05
C LEU A 80 -21.46 17.01 13.80
N GLY A 81 -21.35 16.76 15.10
CA GLY A 81 -22.38 16.12 15.92
C GLY A 81 -22.53 14.60 15.68
N GLY A 82 -21.53 13.97 15.08
CA GLY A 82 -21.51 12.54 14.79
C GLY A 82 -21.12 11.68 15.99
N ASP A 83 -21.57 10.42 15.97
CA ASP A 83 -21.29 9.41 17.00
C ASP A 83 -20.20 8.40 16.53
N ALA A 84 -19.76 7.50 17.41
CA ALA A 84 -18.80 6.42 17.13
C ALA A 84 -19.19 5.58 15.90
N ARG A 85 -20.49 5.41 15.65
CA ARG A 85 -21.00 4.72 14.45
C ARG A 85 -20.62 5.46 13.16
N VAL A 86 -20.78 6.78 13.14
CA VAL A 86 -20.48 7.61 11.97
C VAL A 86 -18.99 7.57 11.65
N TYR A 87 -18.14 7.66 12.66
CA TYR A 87 -16.69 7.49 12.52
C TYR A 87 -16.34 6.15 11.86
N GLY A 88 -16.97 5.05 12.32
CA GLY A 88 -16.81 3.74 11.72
C GLY A 88 -17.19 3.70 10.24
N TRP A 89 -18.35 4.24 9.87
CA TRP A 89 -18.80 4.30 8.47
C TRP A 89 -17.87 5.13 7.57
N VAL A 90 -17.38 6.26 8.07
CA VAL A 90 -16.42 7.10 7.35
C VAL A 90 -15.12 6.34 7.08
N GLN A 91 -14.60 5.64 8.09
CA GLN A 91 -13.37 4.87 7.95
C GLN A 91 -13.56 3.63 7.05
N MET A 92 -14.72 2.98 7.12
CA MET A 92 -15.07 1.87 6.22
C MET A 92 -15.10 2.34 4.76
N THR A 93 -15.69 3.50 4.49
CA THR A 93 -15.75 4.07 3.13
C THR A 93 -14.34 4.29 2.55
N TYR A 94 -13.41 4.78 3.37
CA TYR A 94 -12.00 4.92 2.99
C TYR A 94 -11.36 3.57 2.62
N TYR A 95 -11.51 2.55 3.47
CA TYR A 95 -10.92 1.23 3.20
C TYR A 95 -11.56 0.53 2.00
N ILE A 96 -12.87 0.66 1.81
CA ILE A 96 -13.57 0.13 0.62
C ILE A 96 -13.02 0.79 -0.65
N GLY A 97 -12.93 2.13 -0.67
CA GLY A 97 -12.35 2.85 -1.80
C GLY A 97 -10.93 2.39 -2.11
N ARG A 98 -10.12 2.17 -1.06
CA ARG A 98 -8.77 1.65 -1.20
C ARG A 98 -8.71 0.22 -1.75
N ILE A 99 -9.47 -0.71 -1.17
CA ILE A 99 -9.48 -2.13 -1.58
C ILE A 99 -9.89 -2.26 -3.05
N VAL A 100 -10.90 -1.52 -3.48
CA VAL A 100 -11.36 -1.52 -4.88
C VAL A 100 -10.32 -0.91 -5.82
N SER A 101 -9.58 0.11 -5.35
CA SER A 101 -8.63 0.85 -6.19
C SER A 101 -7.29 0.14 -6.36
N ILE A 102 -6.84 -0.65 -5.39
CA ILE A 102 -5.58 -1.40 -5.47
C ILE A 102 -5.48 -2.25 -6.75
N PRO A 103 -6.43 -3.15 -7.08
CA PRO A 103 -6.36 -3.94 -8.31
C PRO A 103 -6.54 -3.08 -9.56
N ALA A 104 -7.40 -2.05 -9.51
CA ALA A 104 -7.62 -1.15 -10.64
C ALA A 104 -6.33 -0.39 -11.01
N VAL A 105 -5.61 0.12 -10.01
CA VAL A 105 -4.33 0.81 -10.22
C VAL A 105 -3.23 -0.17 -10.61
N GLY A 106 -3.20 -1.38 -10.04
CA GLY A 106 -2.30 -2.44 -10.48
C GLY A 106 -2.40 -2.69 -11.98
N LEU A 107 -3.61 -2.95 -12.47
CA LEU A 107 -3.86 -3.17 -13.91
C LEU A 107 -3.59 -1.92 -14.77
N LEU A 108 -3.81 -0.72 -14.22
CA LEU A 108 -3.62 0.52 -14.95
C LEU A 108 -2.14 0.85 -15.15
N VAL A 109 -1.31 0.50 -14.17
CA VAL A 109 0.14 0.67 -14.21
C VAL A 109 0.79 -0.21 -15.30
N ASP A 110 0.23 -1.39 -15.55
CA ASP A 110 0.72 -2.28 -16.61
C ASP A 110 0.44 -1.74 -18.04
N ARG A 111 -0.57 -0.86 -18.19
CA ARG A 111 -1.02 -0.35 -19.51
C ARG A 111 -0.67 1.11 -19.77
N VAL A 112 -0.42 1.90 -18.75
CA VAL A 112 -0.23 3.35 -18.83
C VAL A 112 1.12 3.70 -18.22
N PRO A 113 1.91 4.62 -18.83
CA PRO A 113 3.19 5.02 -18.25
C PRO A 113 3.03 5.54 -16.81
N TYR A 114 3.84 4.98 -15.91
CA TYR A 114 3.87 5.22 -14.47
C TYR A 114 3.69 6.69 -14.05
N GLY A 115 4.41 7.61 -14.69
CA GLY A 115 4.35 9.03 -14.34
C GLY A 115 2.97 9.65 -14.48
N ARG A 116 2.15 9.17 -15.43
CA ARG A 116 0.77 9.64 -15.62
C ARG A 116 -0.17 9.10 -14.55
N VAL A 117 -0.01 7.84 -14.16
CA VAL A 117 -0.82 7.23 -13.10
C VAL A 117 -0.52 7.87 -11.75
N LEU A 118 0.77 8.06 -11.42
CA LEU A 118 1.19 8.72 -10.18
C LEU A 118 0.67 10.16 -10.10
N SER A 119 0.82 10.95 -11.17
CA SER A 119 0.30 12.32 -11.19
C SER A 119 -1.23 12.38 -11.11
N ALA A 120 -1.96 11.50 -11.79
CA ALA A 120 -3.42 11.43 -11.70
C ALA A 120 -3.89 11.11 -10.26
N LEU A 121 -3.26 10.13 -9.59
CA LEU A 121 -3.59 9.79 -8.20
C LEU A 121 -3.24 10.93 -7.23
N LEU A 122 -2.13 11.63 -7.46
CA LEU A 122 -1.73 12.76 -6.63
C LEU A 122 -2.68 13.95 -6.79
N VAL A 123 -3.09 14.27 -8.03
CA VAL A 123 -4.10 15.30 -8.31
C VAL A 123 -5.44 14.94 -7.69
N LEU A 124 -5.85 13.67 -7.80
CA LEU A 124 -7.06 13.18 -7.15
C LEU A 124 -6.97 13.31 -5.63
N GLY A 125 -5.82 12.98 -5.02
CA GLY A 125 -5.58 13.15 -3.59
C GLY A 125 -5.65 14.61 -3.14
N CYS A 126 -5.09 15.54 -3.92
CA CYS A 126 -5.20 16.98 -3.66
C CYS A 126 -6.65 17.46 -3.77
N ALA A 127 -7.37 17.08 -4.83
CA ALA A 127 -8.77 17.44 -5.01
C ALA A 127 -9.65 16.90 -3.88
N ALA A 128 -9.40 15.66 -3.46
CA ALA A 128 -10.15 15.02 -2.38
C ALA A 128 -9.82 15.65 -1.01
N SER A 129 -8.57 16.06 -0.78
CA SER A 129 -8.16 16.83 0.41
C SER A 129 -8.84 18.20 0.47
N LEU A 130 -8.94 18.89 -0.67
CA LEU A 130 -9.71 20.14 -0.74
C LEU A 130 -11.18 19.89 -0.40
N LEU A 131 -11.77 18.83 -0.97
CA LEU A 131 -13.15 18.43 -0.67
C LEU A 131 -13.36 18.11 0.82
N TYR A 132 -12.37 17.50 1.47
CA TYR A 132 -12.38 17.26 2.91
C TYR A 132 -12.44 18.57 3.70
N THR A 133 -11.61 19.56 3.36
CA THR A 133 -11.67 20.90 3.99
C THR A 133 -12.99 21.61 3.70
N PHE A 134 -13.55 21.49 2.50
CA PHE A 134 -14.87 22.07 2.19
C PHE A 134 -16.00 21.40 2.96
N SER A 135 -15.85 20.14 3.34
CA SER A 135 -16.87 19.45 4.16
C SER A 135 -17.10 20.12 5.51
N GLN A 136 -16.10 20.84 6.06
CA GLN A 136 -16.21 21.62 7.30
C GLN A 136 -17.23 22.74 7.19
N VAL A 137 -17.22 23.41 6.04
CA VAL A 137 -17.93 24.68 5.88
C VAL A 137 -19.36 24.46 5.40
N ALA A 138 -19.61 23.44 4.56
CA ALA A 138 -20.89 23.30 3.87
C ALA A 138 -21.39 21.85 3.66
N GLY A 139 -20.59 20.82 3.97
CA GLY A 139 -20.81 19.48 3.40
C GLY A 139 -21.45 18.42 4.30
N GLY A 140 -21.45 18.61 5.63
CA GLY A 140 -21.95 17.60 6.56
C GLY A 140 -21.27 16.23 6.43
N VAL A 141 -21.87 15.20 7.03
CA VAL A 141 -21.28 13.85 7.13
C VAL A 141 -21.19 13.12 5.78
N ALA A 142 -22.15 13.33 4.87
CA ALA A 142 -22.15 12.64 3.57
C ALA A 142 -20.99 13.08 2.67
N MET A 143 -20.66 14.38 2.66
CA MET A 143 -19.54 14.92 1.89
C MET A 143 -18.18 14.50 2.48
N LEU A 144 -18.13 14.35 3.82
CA LEU A 144 -16.99 13.74 4.50
C LEU A 144 -16.78 12.27 4.07
N MET A 145 -17.84 11.47 3.98
CA MET A 145 -17.74 10.09 3.49
C MET A 145 -17.25 10.04 2.05
N LEU A 146 -17.78 10.91 1.18
CA LEU A 146 -17.39 10.97 -0.22
C LEU A 146 -15.90 11.36 -0.36
N SER A 147 -15.46 12.42 0.32
CA SER A 147 -14.05 12.83 0.28
C SER A 147 -13.14 11.72 0.78
N ARG A 148 -13.50 11.00 1.86
CA ARG A 148 -12.74 9.86 2.37
C ARG A 148 -12.70 8.68 1.41
N GLY A 149 -13.78 8.39 0.70
CA GLY A 149 -13.78 7.40 -0.38
C GLY A 149 -12.76 7.76 -1.47
N LEU A 150 -12.75 9.02 -1.92
CA LEU A 150 -11.81 9.50 -2.92
C LEU A 150 -10.36 9.51 -2.41
N LEU A 151 -10.12 9.89 -1.15
CA LEU A 151 -8.79 9.78 -0.53
C LEU A 151 -8.35 8.31 -0.49
N GLY A 152 -9.26 7.37 -0.22
CA GLY A 152 -8.97 5.93 -0.25
C GLY A 152 -8.52 5.46 -1.63
N VAL A 153 -9.12 5.99 -2.69
CA VAL A 153 -8.67 5.74 -4.07
C VAL A 153 -7.27 6.31 -4.29
N ALA A 154 -7.04 7.58 -3.94
CA ALA A 154 -5.73 8.23 -4.09
C ALA A 154 -4.60 7.52 -3.31
N SER A 155 -4.95 6.94 -2.16
CA SER A 155 -4.06 6.18 -1.27
C SER A 155 -3.42 4.94 -1.93
N SER A 156 -4.02 4.44 -3.02
CA SER A 156 -3.45 3.36 -3.84
C SER A 156 -2.14 3.73 -4.55
N VAL A 157 -1.73 5.02 -4.53
CA VAL A 157 -0.43 5.50 -5.04
C VAL A 157 0.75 4.71 -4.49
N GLY A 158 0.69 4.25 -3.24
CA GLY A 158 1.75 3.41 -2.65
C GLY A 158 1.92 2.06 -3.37
N VAL A 159 0.84 1.49 -3.91
CA VAL A 159 0.90 0.24 -4.70
C VAL A 159 1.52 0.50 -6.06
N ALA A 160 1.16 1.60 -6.72
CA ALA A 160 1.79 2.01 -7.98
C ALA A 160 3.30 2.22 -7.83
N SER A 161 3.74 2.79 -6.70
CA SER A 161 5.16 2.97 -6.38
C SER A 161 5.91 1.65 -6.18
N ILE A 162 5.26 0.64 -5.58
CA ILE A 162 5.86 -0.69 -5.41
C ILE A 162 5.99 -1.40 -6.78
N ALA A 163 4.96 -1.29 -7.63
CA ALA A 163 5.01 -1.81 -9.00
C ALA A 163 6.14 -1.14 -9.81
N PHE A 164 6.32 0.17 -9.66
CA PHE A 164 7.43 0.89 -10.31
C PHE A 164 8.81 0.35 -9.88
N ILE A 165 9.02 0.16 -8.57
CA ILE A 165 10.27 -0.41 -8.04
C ILE A 165 10.47 -1.83 -8.57
N ALA A 166 9.39 -2.61 -8.71
CA ALA A 166 9.45 -3.95 -9.24
C ALA A 166 9.85 -3.98 -10.72
N GLU A 167 9.48 -3.01 -11.55
CA GLU A 167 9.89 -3.01 -12.96
C GLU A 167 11.23 -2.34 -13.22
N HIS A 168 11.52 -1.22 -12.56
CA HIS A 168 12.67 -0.37 -12.90
C HIS A 168 13.95 -0.72 -12.13
N VAL A 169 13.87 -1.55 -11.08
CA VAL A 169 15.04 -1.95 -10.30
C VAL A 169 15.46 -3.38 -10.68
N PRO A 170 16.76 -3.60 -11.01
CA PRO A 170 17.29 -4.93 -11.30
C PRO A 170 17.10 -5.86 -10.09
N THR A 171 16.88 -7.15 -10.37
CA THR A 171 16.50 -8.18 -9.39
C THR A 171 17.45 -8.24 -8.18
N GLU A 172 18.74 -8.01 -8.39
CA GLU A 172 19.78 -8.01 -7.36
C GLU A 172 19.58 -6.90 -6.29
N HIS A 173 19.11 -5.72 -6.70
CA HIS A 173 18.96 -4.56 -5.82
C HIS A 173 17.49 -4.28 -5.43
N ARG A 174 16.54 -4.96 -6.06
CA ARG A 174 15.09 -4.77 -5.87
C ARG A 174 14.66 -4.98 -4.43
N ARG A 175 15.18 -6.02 -3.77
CA ARG A 175 14.86 -6.32 -2.36
C ARG A 175 15.29 -5.18 -1.43
N THR A 176 16.49 -4.65 -1.65
CA THR A 176 17.03 -3.52 -0.87
C THR A 176 16.20 -2.26 -1.09
N ALA A 177 15.86 -1.93 -2.34
CA ALA A 177 15.02 -0.77 -2.66
C ALA A 177 13.61 -0.89 -2.05
N MET A 178 12.98 -2.06 -2.14
CA MET A 178 11.69 -2.33 -1.50
C MET A 178 11.78 -2.22 0.03
N THR A 179 12.84 -2.77 0.64
CA THR A 179 13.04 -2.73 2.09
C THR A 179 13.22 -1.29 2.57
N ILE A 180 13.97 -0.47 1.86
CA ILE A 180 14.12 0.95 2.17
C ILE A 180 12.79 1.70 2.02
N ASN A 181 12.02 1.42 0.97
CA ASN A 181 10.70 2.04 0.76
C ASN A 181 9.72 1.70 1.90
N PHE A 182 9.62 0.43 2.28
CA PHE A 182 8.77 0.01 3.40
C PHE A 182 9.31 0.51 4.75
N GLY A 183 10.63 0.49 4.94
CA GLY A 183 11.28 1.04 6.13
C GLY A 183 10.95 2.52 6.33
N LEU A 184 11.01 3.31 5.26
CA LEU A 184 10.65 4.72 5.28
C LEU A 184 9.15 4.92 5.59
N GLN A 185 8.27 4.16 4.94
CA GLN A 185 6.83 4.20 5.22
C GLN A 185 6.51 3.89 6.69
N ARG A 186 7.17 2.88 7.28
CA ARG A 186 6.99 2.51 8.68
C ARG A 186 7.59 3.54 9.64
N ALA A 187 8.72 4.14 9.29
CA ALA A 187 9.33 5.22 10.07
C ALA A 187 8.47 6.50 10.09
N CYS A 188 7.69 6.76 9.03
CA CYS A 188 6.82 7.93 8.97
C CYS A 188 5.65 7.90 9.96
N ILE A 189 5.14 6.73 10.33
CA ILE A 189 3.97 6.58 11.23
C ILE A 189 4.19 7.29 12.58
N PRO A 190 5.32 7.12 13.30
CA PRO A 190 5.58 7.88 14.53
C PRO A 190 6.03 9.33 14.28
N LEU A 191 6.65 9.62 13.14
CA LEU A 191 7.12 10.96 12.79
C LEU A 191 5.98 11.94 12.53
N ALA A 192 4.91 11.49 11.88
CA ALA A 192 3.77 12.32 11.51
C ALA A 192 3.02 12.94 12.73
N PRO A 193 2.63 12.19 13.78
CA PRO A 193 2.02 12.78 14.97
C PRO A 193 3.01 13.61 15.77
N ALA A 194 4.30 13.25 15.80
CA ALA A 194 5.33 14.07 16.43
C ALA A 194 5.43 15.45 15.75
N LEU A 195 5.42 15.49 14.42
CA LEU A 195 5.39 16.73 13.64
C LEU A 195 4.08 17.50 13.85
N SER A 196 2.93 16.80 13.85
CA SER A 196 1.63 17.43 14.08
C SER A 196 1.56 18.08 15.47
N VAL A 197 2.02 17.37 16.51
CA VAL A 197 2.08 17.91 17.87
C VAL A 197 3.08 19.06 17.94
N PHE A 198 4.22 18.96 17.28
CA PHE A 198 5.20 20.05 17.20
C PHE A 198 4.62 21.30 16.53
N LEU A 199 3.87 21.16 15.43
CA LEU A 199 3.19 22.26 14.76
C LEU A 199 2.09 22.90 15.61
N VAL A 200 1.35 22.11 16.39
CA VAL A 200 0.35 22.63 17.34
C VAL A 200 1.03 23.31 18.54
N ARG A 201 2.21 22.83 18.96
CA ARG A 201 3.00 23.40 20.06
C ARG A 201 3.82 24.62 19.66
N LEU A 202 4.10 24.83 18.37
CA LEU A 202 4.64 26.09 17.90
C LEU A 202 3.62 27.17 18.26
N PRO A 203 3.93 28.04 19.22
CA PRO A 203 2.98 29.04 19.68
C PRO A 203 2.58 29.86 18.48
N LYS A 204 1.26 30.02 18.27
CA LYS A 204 0.63 30.93 17.32
C LYS A 204 1.58 32.08 17.02
N VAL A 205 2.35 31.99 15.93
CA VAL A 205 2.99 33.16 15.33
C VAL A 205 1.79 33.92 14.84
N THR A 206 1.34 34.79 15.71
CA THR A 206 0.23 35.70 15.55
C THR A 206 0.54 36.41 14.25
N LEU A 207 -0.18 36.07 13.19
CA LEU A 207 -0.26 36.88 11.99
C LEU A 207 -1.36 37.90 12.31
N PRO A 208 -1.04 39.11 12.80
CA PRO A 208 -2.02 40.13 13.16
C PRO A 208 -2.84 40.66 11.96
N TRP A 209 -2.60 40.15 10.75
CA TRP A 209 -3.11 40.69 9.48
C TRP A 209 -4.33 39.92 8.91
N LEU A 210 -4.73 38.79 9.49
CA LEU A 210 -5.85 37.99 8.99
C LEU A 210 -6.98 37.90 10.05
N ARG A 211 -7.61 39.06 10.30
CA ARG A 211 -8.98 39.13 10.79
C ARG A 211 -9.87 39.50 9.60
N LEU A 212 -10.49 38.51 8.98
CA LEU A 212 -11.63 38.66 8.08
C LEU A 212 -12.62 37.54 8.42
#